data_AF-A0A8J4H652-F1
#
_entry.id   AF-A0A8J4H652-F1
#
_cell.length_a   1.000
_cell.length_b   1.000
_cell.length_c   1.000
_cell.angle_alpha   90.00
_cell.angle_beta   90.00
_cell.angle_gamma   90.00
#
_symmetry.space_group_name_H-M   'P 1'
#
loop_
_entity.id
_entity.type
_entity.pdbx_description
1 polymer ?
#
loop_
_entity_poly.entity_id
_entity_poly.type
_entity_poly.pdbx_seq_one_letter_code
_entity_poly.pdbx_strand_id
1 'polypeptide(L)'
;MPRLAASVPSPRPARRATNVTLPEALLHQARGLGINLSRACERGIRAEIAALGAERWLAENRAAIAAWNAHIPPPNGLPLGRFRDF
;
A
#
# COMPACT_ATOMS: atom_id res chain seq x y z
N MET A 1 -20.96 9.06 38.94
CA MET A 1 -19.56 9.11 38.45
C MET A 1 -19.35 7.91 37.52
N PRO A 2 -19.28 8.09 36.18
CA PRO A 2 -19.03 6.98 35.27
C PRO A 2 -17.54 6.62 35.29
N ARG A 3 -17.27 5.32 35.44
CA ARG A 3 -15.92 4.74 35.51
C ARG A 3 -15.34 4.68 34.08
N LEU A 4 -14.18 5.29 33.86
CA LEU A 4 -13.41 5.19 32.62
C LEU A 4 -13.22 3.71 32.26
N ALA A 5 -13.73 3.30 31.09
CA ALA A 5 -13.49 1.97 30.56
C ALA A 5 -12.00 1.81 30.23
N ALA A 6 -11.37 0.77 30.78
CA ALA A 6 -10.00 0.43 30.46
C ALA A 6 -9.90 0.08 28.96
N SER A 7 -8.96 0.73 28.25
CA SER A 7 -8.65 0.41 26.85
C SER A 7 -8.16 -1.04 26.76
N VAL A 8 -8.91 -1.89 26.06
CA VAL A 8 -8.47 -3.25 25.74
C VAL A 8 -7.21 -3.16 24.86
N PRO A 9 -6.08 -3.79 25.22
CA PRO A 9 -4.91 -3.82 24.35
C PRO A 9 -5.24 -4.61 23.08
N SER A 10 -5.09 -3.99 21.91
CA SER A 10 -5.26 -4.68 20.63
C SER A 10 -4.23 -5.80 20.49
N PRO A 11 -4.62 -7.00 20.02
CA PRO A 11 -3.69 -8.10 19.85
C PRO A 11 -2.60 -7.71 18.84
N ARG A 12 -1.33 -7.86 19.24
CA ARG A 12 -0.21 -7.66 18.33
C ARG A 12 -0.34 -8.69 17.19
N PRO A 13 -0.22 -8.27 15.92
CA PRO A 13 -0.35 -9.20 14.80
C PRO A 13 0.65 -10.34 14.96
N ALA A 14 0.14 -11.58 14.87
CA ALA A 14 0.96 -12.77 14.97
C ALA A 14 1.97 -12.79 13.82
N ARG A 15 3.26 -12.67 14.15
CA ARG A 15 4.35 -12.79 13.17
C ARG A 15 4.69 -14.27 13.03
N ARG A 16 4.63 -14.79 11.81
CA ARG A 16 5.13 -16.13 11.50
C ARG A 16 6.52 -16.03 10.89
N ALA A 17 7.46 -16.79 11.42
CA ALA A 17 8.77 -16.95 10.79
C ALA A 17 8.61 -17.79 9.52
N THR A 18 9.11 -17.28 8.40
CA THR A 18 9.08 -17.96 7.10
C THR A 18 10.52 -18.07 6.59
N ASN A 19 10.97 -19.29 6.31
CA ASN A 19 12.25 -19.51 5.65
C ASN A 19 12.13 -19.22 4.16
N VAL A 20 13.06 -18.42 3.62
CA VAL A 20 13.13 -18.05 2.21
C VAL A 20 14.54 -18.30 1.69
N THR A 21 14.62 -18.79 0.46
CA THR A 21 15.91 -19.02 -0.22
C THR A 21 16.20 -17.84 -1.12
N LEU A 22 17.38 -17.24 -0.97
CA LEU A 22 17.85 -16.08 -1.73
C LEU A 22 19.29 -16.32 -2.22
N PRO A 23 19.72 -15.66 -3.31
CA PRO A 23 21.10 -15.74 -3.77
C PRO A 23 22.10 -15.35 -2.69
N GLU A 24 23.15 -16.14 -2.52
CA GLU A 24 24.16 -15.92 -1.48
C GLU A 24 24.87 -14.57 -1.63
N ALA A 25 25.22 -14.19 -2.86
CA ALA A 25 25.84 -12.90 -3.15
C ALA A 25 24.99 -11.72 -2.64
N LEU A 26 23.67 -11.80 -2.79
CA LEU A 26 22.75 -10.76 -2.33
C LEU A 26 22.69 -10.71 -0.80
N LEU A 27 22.69 -11.87 -0.14
CA LEU A 27 22.74 -11.95 1.33
C LEU A 27 24.03 -11.37 1.89
N HIS A 28 25.17 -11.65 1.24
CA HIS A 28 26.47 -11.12 1.64
C HIS A 28 26.51 -9.60 1.50
N GLN A 29 26.04 -9.07 0.36
CA GLN A 29 25.93 -7.63 0.15
C GLN A 29 25.01 -6.97 1.18
N ALA A 30 23.83 -7.55 1.43
CA ALA A 30 22.88 -7.01 2.40
C ALA A 30 23.47 -6.95 3.82
N ARG A 31 24.23 -7.99 4.23
CA ARG A 31 24.94 -8.02 5.50
C ARG A 31 26.05 -6.97 5.56
N GLY A 32 26.85 -6.84 4.50
CA GLY A 32 27.91 -5.82 4.40
C GLY A 32 27.38 -4.39 4.50
N LEU A 33 26.14 -4.16 4.05
CA LEU A 33 25.46 -2.87 4.14
C LEU A 33 24.62 -2.69 5.42
N GLY A 34 24.61 -3.66 6.34
CA GLY A 34 23.83 -3.59 7.58
C GLY A 34 22.30 -3.62 7.37
N ILE A 35 21.84 -4.17 6.26
CA ILE A 35 20.40 -4.23 5.93
C ILE A 35 19.69 -5.25 6.83
N ASN A 36 18.63 -4.81 7.50
CA ASN A 36 17.72 -5.71 8.19
C ASN A 36 16.86 -6.48 7.17
N LEU A 37 17.25 -7.72 6.87
CA LEU A 37 16.63 -8.56 5.85
C LEU A 37 15.13 -8.76 6.10
N SER A 38 14.74 -9.07 7.34
CA SER A 38 13.32 -9.26 7.69
C SER A 38 12.48 -8.03 7.34
N ARG A 39 12.96 -6.83 7.73
CA ARG A 39 12.28 -5.57 7.42
C ARG A 39 12.30 -5.25 5.93
N ALA A 40 13.35 -5.61 5.21
CA ALA A 40 13.43 -5.40 3.76
C ALA A 40 12.44 -6.30 3.01
N CYS A 41 12.37 -7.58 3.36
CA CYS A 41 11.40 -8.53 2.82
C CYS A 41 9.96 -8.09 3.12
N GLU A 42 9.68 -7.65 4.35
CA GLU A 42 8.34 -7.15 4.71
C GLU A 42 7.92 -5.96 3.82
N ARG A 43 8.84 -5.02 3.57
CA ARG A 43 8.57 -3.88 2.67
C ARG A 43 8.33 -4.33 1.23
N GLY A 44 9.17 -5.22 0.71
CA GLY A 44 9.04 -5.74 -0.65
C GLY A 44 7.71 -6.46 -0.88
N ILE A 45 7.35 -7.37 0.02
CA ILE A 45 6.08 -8.12 -0.04
C ILE A 45 4.89 -7.17 0.05
N ARG A 46 4.93 -6.17 0.95
CA ARG A 46 3.84 -5.20 1.08
C ARG A 46 3.67 -4.37 -0.20
N ALA A 47 4.77 -3.96 -0.84
CA ALA A 47 4.71 -3.21 -2.09
C ALA A 47 4.11 -4.06 -3.21
N GLU A 48 4.51 -5.32 -3.32
CA GLU A 48 4.00 -6.25 -4.34
C GLU A 48 2.50 -6.51 -4.17
N ILE A 49 2.04 -6.76 -2.93
CA ILE A 49 0.62 -6.94 -2.62
C ILE A 49 -0.18 -5.69 -2.99
N ALA A 50 0.34 -4.51 -2.68
CA ALA A 50 -0.32 -3.25 -3.01
C ALA A 50 -0.42 -3.03 -4.52
N ALA A 51 0.65 -3.34 -5.28
CA ALA A 51 0.67 -3.23 -6.72
C ALA A 51 -0.37 -4.16 -7.37
N LEU A 52 -0.35 -5.45 -7.03
CA LEU A 52 -1.31 -6.42 -7.54
C LEU A 52 -2.75 -6.10 -7.12
N GLY A 53 -2.94 -5.62 -5.90
CA GLY A 53 -4.24 -5.16 -5.42
C GLY A 53 -4.77 -3.97 -6.22
N ALA A 54 -3.90 -2.99 -6.51
CA ALA A 54 -4.26 -1.83 -7.32
C ALA A 54 -4.61 -2.22 -8.77
N GLU A 55 -3.80 -3.08 -9.39
CA GLU A 55 -4.08 -3.59 -10.74
C GLU A 55 -5.42 -4.30 -10.82
N ARG A 56 -5.69 -5.19 -9.86
CA ARG A 56 -6.95 -5.91 -9.79
C ARG A 56 -8.14 -4.97 -9.57
N TRP A 57 -7.99 -4.02 -8.65
CA TRP A 57 -9.03 -3.01 -8.41
C TRP A 57 -9.32 -2.18 -9.67
N LEU A 58 -8.28 -1.73 -10.38
CA LEU A 58 -8.42 -0.99 -11.64
C LEU A 58 -9.11 -1.83 -12.72
N ALA A 59 -8.82 -3.12 -12.80
CA ALA A 59 -9.49 -4.03 -13.73
C ALA A 59 -10.98 -4.16 -13.40
N GLU A 60 -11.32 -4.38 -12.14
CA GLU A 60 -12.70 -4.53 -11.65
C GLU A 60 -13.51 -3.23 -11.78
N ASN A 61 -12.88 -2.07 -11.57
CA ASN A 61 -13.55 -0.77 -11.54
C ASN A 61 -13.45 -0.02 -12.87
N ARG A 62 -12.84 -0.59 -13.91
CA ARG A 62 -12.60 0.08 -15.20
C ARG A 62 -13.89 0.68 -15.80
N ALA A 63 -14.98 -0.07 -15.77
CA ALA A 63 -16.26 0.37 -16.31
C ALA A 63 -16.87 1.52 -15.50
N ALA A 64 -16.80 1.44 -14.16
CA ALA A 64 -17.28 2.49 -13.27
C ALA A 64 -16.46 3.78 -13.42
N ILE A 65 -15.13 3.66 -13.52
CA ILE A 65 -14.22 4.78 -13.75
C ILE A 65 -14.50 5.43 -15.12
N ALA A 66 -14.69 4.62 -16.18
CA ALA A 66 -15.00 5.14 -17.51
C ALA A 66 -16.36 5.87 -17.55
N ALA A 67 -17.39 5.30 -16.93
CA ALA A 67 -18.71 5.92 -16.83
C ALA A 67 -18.66 7.24 -16.04
N TRP A 68 -17.91 7.27 -14.93
CA TRP A 68 -17.68 8.49 -14.16
C TRP A 68 -16.94 9.56 -14.97
N ASN A 69 -15.85 9.18 -15.65
CA ASN A 69 -15.05 10.09 -16.47
C ASN A 69 -15.85 10.64 -17.66
N ALA A 70 -16.73 9.85 -18.28
CA ALA A 70 -17.58 10.28 -19.38
C ALA A 70 -18.59 11.38 -18.96
N HIS A 71 -18.88 11.49 -17.67
CA HIS A 71 -19.78 12.52 -17.14
C HIS A 71 -19.11 13.89 -16.98
N ILE A 72 -17.78 14.00 -17.19
CA ILE A 72 -17.01 15.24 -17.06
C ILE A 72 -16.85 15.91 -18.45
N PRO A 73 -17.39 17.12 -18.69
CA PRO A 73 -17.29 17.78 -20.01
C PRO A 73 -15.91 18.42 -20.28
N PRO A 74 -15.32 18.30 -21.49
CA PRO A 74 -14.20 19.13 -21.95
C PRO A 74 -14.66 20.59 -22.19
N PRO A 75 -13.83 21.63 -21.99
CA PRO A 75 -12.36 21.68 -22.03
C PRO A 75 -11.68 22.01 -20.70
N ASN A 76 -12.44 22.10 -19.59
CA ASN A 76 -11.97 22.56 -18.27
C ASN A 76 -12.29 21.49 -17.21
N GLY A 77 -11.90 20.23 -17.44
CA GLY A 77 -12.36 19.00 -16.74
C GLY A 77 -12.15 18.87 -15.23
N LEU A 78 -12.06 19.98 -14.51
CA LEU A 78 -12.10 20.06 -13.06
C LEU A 78 -13.24 21.01 -12.68
N PRO A 79 -14.34 20.54 -12.07
CA PRO A 79 -15.43 21.38 -11.58
C PRO A 79 -14.96 22.55 -10.69
N LEU A 80 -13.79 22.38 -10.05
CA LEU A 80 -13.15 23.35 -9.17
C LEU A 80 -11.87 23.97 -9.77
N GLY A 81 -11.56 23.71 -11.05
CA GLY A 81 -10.36 24.25 -11.71
C GLY A 81 -10.29 25.77 -11.71
N ARG A 82 -11.46 26.43 -11.67
CA ARG A 82 -11.59 27.90 -11.56
C ARG A 82 -11.14 28.50 -10.21
N PHE A 83 -10.89 27.68 -9.20
CA PHE A 83 -10.45 28.12 -7.86
C PHE A 83 -9.00 27.75 -7.56
N ARG A 84 -8.27 27.24 -8.55
CA ARG A 84 -6.86 26.89 -8.41
C ARG A 84 -6.02 28.10 -8.82
N ASP A 85 -5.82 29.00 -7.87
CA ASP A 85 -4.81 30.06 -7.98
C ASP A 85 -3.41 29.42 -7.86
N PHE A 86 -2.50 29.79 -8.76
CA PHE A 86 -1.07 29.41 -8.73
C PHE A 86 -0.22 30.62 -8.40
#